data_AF-A0A929EH71-F1
#
_entry.id   AF-A0A929EH71-F1
#
_cell.length_a   1.000
_cell.length_b   1.000
_cell.length_c   1.000
_cell.angle_alpha   90.00
_cell.angle_beta   90.00
_cell.angle_gamma   90.00
#
_symmetry.space_group_name_H-M   'P 1'
#
loop_
_entity.id
_entity.type
_entity.pdbx_description
1 polymer ?
#
loop_
_entity_poly.entity_id
_entity_poly.type
_entity_poly.pdbx_seq_one_letter_code
_entity_poly.pdbx_strand_id
1 'polypeptide(L)' 'MKNEGTKSAVLMSEKLHIENKTLFIDLRENEGGQFIQIAELSNDRRSTVVIPFTGSAQFLEALGRVAGAGLAGA' A
#
# COMPACT_ATOMS: atom_id res chain seq x y z
N MET A 1 26.62 0.50 -8.00
CA MET A 1 26.08 1.56 -7.12
C MET A 1 24.63 1.18 -6.82
N LYS A 2 24.38 0.46 -5.71
CA LYS A 2 23.02 0.13 -5.25
C LYS A 2 22.74 1.09 -4.10
N ASN A 3 21.93 2.11 -4.36
CA ASN A 3 21.64 3.18 -3.42
C ASN A 3 21.13 2.58 -2.10
N GLU A 4 21.82 2.92 -1.00
CA GLU A 4 21.37 2.71 0.37
C GLU A 4 20.09 3.54 0.55
N GLY A 5 18.95 2.94 0.23
CA GLY A 5 17.65 3.56 0.40
C GLY A 5 17.44 3.84 1.88
N THR A 6 17.19 5.11 2.20
CA THR A 6 16.87 5.66 3.52
C THR A 6 16.19 4.64 4.43
N LYS A 7 16.84 4.29 5.54
CA LYS A 7 16.39 3.28 6.52
C LYS A 7 14.99 3.64 7.03
N SER A 8 13.96 2.97 6.54
CA SER A 8 12.59 3.13 7.03
C SER A 8 12.24 2.09 8.10
N ALA A 9 11.61 2.49 9.19
CA ALA A 9 11.04 1.59 10.19
C ALA A 9 9.60 1.20 9.83
N VAL A 10 9.18 -0.01 10.15
CA VAL A 10 7.77 -0.43 10.09
C VAL A 10 7.12 -0.08 11.41
N LEU A 11 6.05 0.69 11.36
CA LEU A 11 5.25 1.05 12.53
C LEU A 11 4.06 0.11 12.70
N MET A 12 3.46 -0.32 11.58
CA MET A 12 2.34 -1.26 11.55
C MET A 12 2.37 -2.02 10.23
N SER A 13 1.90 -3.27 10.25
CA SER A 13 1.79 -4.11 9.07
C SER A 13 0.50 -4.91 9.11
N GLU A 14 -0.15 -5.00 7.95
CA GLU A 14 -1.28 -5.87 7.70
C GLU A 14 -0.98 -6.77 6.50
N LYS A 15 -1.48 -8.01 6.52
CA LYS A 15 -1.35 -8.97 5.43
C LYS A 15 -2.72 -9.45 5.00
N LEU A 16 -3.03 -9.30 3.72
CA LEU A 16 -4.27 -9.75 3.11
C LEU A 16 -3.96 -10.82 2.06
N HIS A 17 -4.79 -11.86 2.03
CA HIS A 17 -4.78 -12.84 0.96
C HIS A 17 -6.13 -12.79 0.24
N ILE A 18 -6.11 -12.44 -1.04
CA ILE A 18 -7.31 -12.26 -1.87
C ILE A 18 -7.07 -13.02 -3.16
N GLU A 19 -7.86 -14.07 -3.39
CA GLU A 19 -7.70 -14.99 -4.53
C GLU A 19 -6.25 -15.52 -4.63
N ASN A 20 -5.53 -15.21 -5.71
CA ASN A 20 -4.14 -15.60 -5.92
C ASN A 20 -3.12 -14.50 -5.54
N LYS A 21 -3.59 -13.42 -4.91
CA LYS A 21 -2.76 -12.26 -4.52
C LYS A 21 -2.52 -12.26 -3.02
N THR A 22 -1.28 -11.98 -2.63
CA THR A 22 -0.92 -11.61 -1.27
C THR A 22 -0.53 -10.14 -1.23
N LEU A 23 -1.25 -9.34 -0.45
CA LEU A 23 -0.97 -7.92 -0.24
C LEU A 23 -0.35 -7.73 1.15
N PHE A 24 0.73 -6.96 1.21
CA PHE A 24 1.35 -6.48 2.44
C PHE A 24 1.15 -4.97 2.49
N ILE A 25 0.49 -4.48 3.53
CA ILE A 25 0.20 -3.06 3.73
C ILE A 25 0.96 -2.63 4.97
N ASP A 26 2.02 -1.85 4.78
CA ASP A 26 2.87 -1.36 5.88
C ASP A 26 2.68 0.15 6.05
N LEU A 27 2.45 0.60 7.28
CA LEU A 27 2.77 1.98 7.67
C LEU A 27 4.24 2.04 8.06
N ARG A 28 5.00 2.89 7.39
CA ARG A 28 6.44 3.05 7.57
C ARG A 28 6.80 4.51 7.85
N GLU A 29 7.96 4.72 8.44
CA GLU A 29 8.51 6.04 8.72
C GLU A 29 10.00 6.09 8.40
N ASN A 30 10.44 7.19 7.79
CA ASN A 30 11.85 7.53 7.61
C ASN A 30 12.06 9.02 7.90
N GLU A 31 13.25 9.57 7.63
CA GLU A 31 13.55 10.99 7.85
C GLU A 31 12.62 11.96 7.09
N GLY A 32 12.00 11.51 6.00
CA GLY A 32 11.00 12.26 5.23
C GLY A 32 9.58 12.16 5.78
N GLY A 33 9.38 11.47 6.90
CA GLY A 33 8.09 11.26 7.55
C GLY A 33 7.43 9.91 7.25
N GLN A 34 6.13 9.83 7.53
CA GLN A 34 5.35 8.60 7.43
C GLN A 34 4.82 8.37 6.01
N PHE A 35 4.75 7.11 5.61
CA PHE A 35 4.16 6.68 4.34
C PHE A 35 3.57 5.27 4.46
N ILE A 36 2.58 4.99 3.63
CA ILE A 36 2.00 3.65 3.46
C ILE A 36 2.69 2.99 2.27
N GLN A 37 3.17 1.77 2.44
CA GLN A 37 3.70 0.94 1.35
C GLN A 37 2.80 -0.29 1.18
N ILE A 38 2.25 -0.46 -0.02
CA ILE A 38 1.45 -1.63 -0.37
C ILE A 38 2.25 -2.45 -1.37
N ALA A 39 2.62 -3.68 -0.99
CA ALA A 39 3.27 -4.63 -1.87
C ALA A 39 2.30 -5.76 -2.23
N GLU A 40 2.04 -5.93 -3.52
CA GLU A 40 1.33 -7.07 -4.09
C GLU A 40 2.33 -8.14 -4.53
N LEU A 41 2.08 -9.39 -4.15
CA LEU A 41 2.69 -10.57 -4.72
C LEU A 41 1.60 -11.39 -5.42
N SER A 42 1.79 -11.60 -6.72
CA SER A 42 0.92 -12.42 -7.57
C SER A 42 1.79 -13.39 -8.37
N ASN A 43 1.64 -14.69 -8.14
CA ASN A 43 2.57 -15.70 -8.67
C ASN A 43 4.02 -15.29 -8.35
N ASP A 44 4.87 -15.12 -9.37
CA ASP A 44 6.27 -14.72 -9.22
C ASP A 44 6.51 -13.21 -9.43
N ARG A 45 5.45 -12.41 -9.57
CA ARG A 45 5.56 -10.96 -9.77
C ARG A 45 5.27 -10.21 -8.48
N ARG A 46 6.16 -9.28 -8.15
CA ARG A 46 5.97 -8.30 -7.07
C ARG A 46 5.76 -6.91 -7.64
N SER A 47 4.76 -6.20 -7.14
CA SER A 47 4.51 -4.79 -7.46
C SER A 47 4.30 -4.02 -6.16
N THR A 48 4.81 -2.78 -6.10
CA THR A 48 4.74 -1.96 -4.89
C THR A 48 4.27 -0.55 -5.25
N VAL A 49 3.37 0.00 -4.43
CA VAL A 49 3.02 1.42 -4.44
C VAL A 49 3.33 2.03 -3.08
N VAL A 50 3.78 3.28 -3.08
CA VAL A 50 4.05 4.07 -1.87
C VAL A 50 3.15 5.30 -1.91
N ILE A 51 2.44 5.55 -0.82
CA ILE A 51 1.55 6.69 -0.63
C ILE A 51 2.07 7.49 0.56
N PRO A 52 2.42 8.78 0.42
CA PRO A 52 2.72 9.64 1.55
C PRO A 52 1.56 9.64 2.55
N PHE A 53 1.84 9.57 3.85
CA PHE A 53 0.76 9.44 4.84
C PHE A 53 -0.18 10.66 4.86
N THR A 54 0.31 11.83 4.45
CA THR A 54 -0.46 13.06 4.26
C THR A 54 -1.61 12.92 3.24
N GLY A 55 -1.50 11.99 2.29
CA GLY A 55 -2.54 11.69 1.29
C GLY A 55 -3.45 10.51 1.64
N SER A 56 -3.31 9.91 2.82
CA SER A 56 -4.00 8.67 3.19
C SER A 56 -5.52 8.79 3.18
N ALA A 57 -6.08 9.87 3.73
CA ALA A 57 -7.53 10.10 3.75
C ALA A 57 -8.11 10.20 2.33
N GLN A 58 -7.48 10.98 1.46
CA GLN A 58 -7.90 11.15 0.05
C GLN A 58 -7.81 9.83 -0.73
N PHE A 59 -6.76 9.05 -0.47
CA PHE A 59 -6.57 7.72 -1.05
C PHE A 59 -7.69 6.75 -0.63
N LEU A 60 -8.03 6.70 0.67
CA LEU A 60 -9.12 5.86 1.19
C LEU A 60 -10.48 6.27 0.63
N GLU A 61 -10.77 7.56 0.56
CA GLU A 61 -12.00 8.06 -0.07
C GLU A 61 -12.11 7.67 -1.54
N ALA A 62 -11.01 7.80 -2.30
CA ALA A 62 -10.97 7.41 -3.70
C ALA A 62 -11.19 5.90 -3.88
N LEU A 63 -10.52 5.07 -3.07
CA LEU A 63 -10.73 3.63 -3.01
C LEU A 63 -12.19 3.27 -2.72
N GLY A 64 -12.79 3.92 -1.71
CA GLY A 64 -14.19 3.70 -1.34
C GLY A 64 -15.16 4.04 -2.47
N ARG A 65 -14.95 5.16 -3.18
CA ARG A 65 -15.77 5.53 -4.35
C ARG A 65 -15.67 4.51 -5.48
N VAL A 66 -14.44 4.06 -5.80
CA VAL A 66 -14.23 3.06 -6.87
C VAL A 66 -14.85 1.71 -6.49
N ALA A 67 -14.67 1.26 -5.26
CA ALA A 67 -15.27 0.03 -4.77
C ALA A 67 -16.80 0.09 -4.79
N GLY A 68 -17.39 1.21 -4.35
CA GLY A 68 -18.83 1.42 -4.37
C GLY A 68 -19.42 1.51 -5.77
N ALA A 69 -18.71 2.11 -6.73
CA ALA A 69 -19.15 2.15 -8.13
C ALA A 69 -19.28 0.76 -8.76
N GLY A 70 -18.40 -0.18 -8.40
CA GLY A 70 -18.48 -1.57 -8.86
C GLY A 70 -19.68 -2.34 -8.30
N LEU A 71 -20.21 -1.93 -7.14
CA LEU A 71 -21.36 -2.57 -6.50
C LEU A 71 -22.71 -2.03 -6.99
N ALA A 72 -22.76 -0.79 -7.49
CA ALA A 72 -24.00 -0.18 -7.97
C ALA A 72 -24.42 -0.65 -9.39
N GLY A 73 -23.57 -1.42 -10.07
CA GLY A 73 -23.81 -1.96 -11.41
C GLY A 73 -24.10 -3.46 -11.48
N ALA A 74 -24.30 -4.13 -10.34
CA ALA A 74 -24.61 -5.56 -10.24
C ALA A 74 -26.05 -5.80 -9.81
#